data_AF-A0A6N2MVB2-F1
#
_entry.id   AF-A0A6N2MVB2-F1
#
_cell.length_a   1.000
_cell.length_b   1.000
_cell.length_c   1.000
_cell.angle_alpha   90.00
_cell.angle_beta   90.00
_cell.angle_gamma   90.00
#
_symmetry.space_group_name_H-M   'P 1'
#
loop_
_entity.id
_entity.type
_entity.pdbx_description
1 polymer ?
#
loop_
_entity_poly.entity_id
_entity_poly.type
_entity_poly.pdbx_seq_one_letter_code
_entity_poly.pdbx_strand_id
1 'polypeptide(L)'
;MPETMVSSAGGLLAMLNESHPLLKQHALYNLNNLVDRFWPEISTSVPIIESLYEDDEFDLHQRQLAALLVSKVFYYLGELNDSLSYALGAGSLFDVSEDSDYVHTLLAKAIDEYASLKSKAAESNSDGAEVDPRLEAIVERLLDNTNKLWELQLNVDD
;
A
#
# COMPACT_ATOMS: atom_id res chain seq x y z
N MET A 1 11.78 -2.68 -31.77
CA MET A 1 12.91 -2.37 -30.85
C MET A 1 12.85 -3.40 -29.75
N PRO A 2 13.92 -4.15 -29.41
CA PRO A 2 13.87 -4.99 -28.23
C PRO A 2 13.78 -4.05 -27.03
N GLU A 3 12.71 -4.16 -26.25
CA GLU A 3 12.68 -3.54 -24.93
C GLU A 3 13.91 -4.05 -24.17
N THR A 4 14.75 -3.13 -23.72
CA THR A 4 15.87 -3.47 -22.85
C THR A 4 15.29 -4.06 -21.57
N MET A 5 15.18 -5.38 -21.55
CA MET A 5 14.62 -6.12 -20.43
C MET A 5 15.60 -5.96 -19.25
N VAL A 6 15.28 -5.06 -18.32
CA VAL A 6 15.97 -4.99 -17.03
C VAL A 6 15.94 -6.39 -16.43
N SER A 7 17.09 -6.95 -16.08
CA SER A 7 17.21 -8.35 -15.64
C SER A 7 17.23 -8.50 -14.11
N SER A 8 17.34 -7.40 -13.37
CA SER A 8 17.47 -7.39 -11.90
C SER A 8 17.15 -5.99 -11.34
N ALA A 9 16.66 -5.95 -10.10
CA ALA A 9 16.45 -4.74 -9.31
C ALA A 9 17.69 -4.31 -8.50
N GLY A 10 18.77 -5.09 -8.50
CA GLY A 10 19.94 -4.93 -7.64
C GLY A 10 20.61 -3.56 -7.69
N GLY A 11 20.64 -2.91 -8.86
CA GLY A 11 21.14 -1.54 -8.98
C GLY A 11 20.32 -0.52 -8.18
N LEU A 12 19.00 -0.67 -8.17
CA LEU A 12 18.09 0.18 -7.39
C LEU A 12 18.16 -0.17 -5.90
N LEU A 13 18.28 -1.45 -5.55
CA LEU A 13 18.47 -1.89 -4.17
C LEU A 13 19.80 -1.36 -3.58
N ALA A 14 20.86 -1.30 -4.39
CA ALA A 14 22.12 -0.69 -3.98
C ALA A 14 21.96 0.81 -3.68
N MET A 15 21.18 1.53 -4.49
CA MET A 15 20.90 2.96 -4.27
C MET A 15 20.17 3.26 -2.95
N LEU A 16 19.42 2.31 -2.38
CA LEU A 16 18.78 2.49 -1.06
C LEU A 16 19.81 2.63 0.08
N ASN A 17 21.02 2.12 -0.11
CA ASN A 17 22.12 2.21 0.87
C ASN A 17 22.97 3.49 0.75
N GLU A 18 22.78 4.27 -0.31
CA GLU A 18 23.52 5.51 -0.53
C GLU A 18 23.08 6.60 0.43
N SER A 19 23.98 7.50 0.83
CA SER A 19 23.65 8.60 1.75
C SER A 19 22.77 9.69 1.12
N HIS A 20 22.72 9.75 -0.22
CA HIS A 20 22.06 10.83 -0.94
C HIS A 20 20.53 10.63 -1.01
N PRO A 21 19.69 11.51 -0.42
CA PRO A 21 18.24 11.31 -0.36
C PRO A 21 17.56 11.15 -1.72
N LEU A 22 17.98 11.93 -2.73
CA LEU A 22 17.44 11.79 -4.09
C LEU A 22 17.69 10.41 -4.72
N LEU A 23 18.78 9.72 -4.38
CA LEU A 23 19.04 8.37 -4.88
C LEU A 23 18.09 7.36 -4.25
N LYS A 24 17.83 7.49 -2.94
CA LYS A 24 16.84 6.68 -2.23
C LYS A 24 15.44 6.89 -2.78
N GLN A 25 15.03 8.13 -3.00
CA GLN A 25 13.73 8.45 -3.61
C GLN A 25 13.60 7.86 -5.02
N HIS A 26 14.62 8.04 -5.86
CA HIS A 26 14.66 7.46 -7.20
C HIS A 26 14.56 5.93 -7.15
N ALA A 27 15.28 5.29 -6.22
CA ALA A 27 15.20 3.85 -6.02
C ALA A 27 13.79 3.41 -5.61
N LEU A 28 13.21 4.01 -4.57
CA LEU A 28 11.86 3.67 -4.08
C LEU A 28 10.78 3.82 -5.16
N TYR A 29 10.83 4.91 -5.93
CA TYR A 29 9.90 5.12 -7.04
C TYR A 29 9.99 4.01 -8.10
N ASN A 30 11.20 3.71 -8.57
CA ASN A 30 11.39 2.69 -9.61
C ASN A 30 11.11 1.27 -9.10
N LEU A 31 11.45 0.97 -7.85
CA LEU A 31 11.15 -0.32 -7.23
C LEU A 31 9.65 -0.57 -7.12
N ASN A 32 8.85 0.45 -6.82
CA ASN A 32 7.37 0.34 -6.82
C ASN A 32 6.80 -0.04 -8.19
N ASN A 33 7.45 0.37 -9.29
CA ASN A 33 7.03 0.05 -10.66
C ASN A 33 7.53 -1.31 -11.15
N LEU A 34 8.45 -1.94 -10.39
CA LEU A 34 9.15 -3.17 -10.76
C LEU A 34 8.85 -4.32 -9.80
N VAL A 35 8.08 -4.06 -8.74
CA VAL A 35 7.84 -5.02 -7.66
C VAL A 35 7.08 -6.25 -8.12
N ASP A 36 6.15 -6.10 -9.07
CA ASP A 36 5.43 -7.21 -9.68
C ASP A 36 6.35 -8.28 -10.25
N ARG A 37 7.45 -7.85 -10.86
CA ARG A 37 8.42 -8.73 -11.51
C ARG A 37 9.56 -9.16 -10.58
N PHE A 38 9.99 -8.28 -9.69
CA PHE A 38 11.19 -8.46 -8.89
C PHE A 38 10.94 -8.60 -7.39
N TRP A 39 9.70 -8.84 -6.95
CA TRP A 39 9.40 -9.04 -5.53
C TRP A 39 10.31 -10.08 -4.83
N PRO A 40 10.77 -11.20 -5.44
CA PRO A 40 11.64 -12.13 -4.73
C PRO A 40 13.03 -11.55 -4.43
N GLU A 41 13.51 -10.66 -5.29
CA GLU A 41 14.78 -9.96 -5.10
C GLU A 41 14.60 -8.81 -4.11
N ILE A 42 13.53 -8.03 -4.26
CA ILE A 42 13.23 -6.88 -3.40
C ILE A 42 12.92 -7.33 -1.96
N SER A 43 12.28 -8.49 -1.77
CA SER A 43 11.94 -9.01 -0.44
C SER A 43 13.17 -9.22 0.46
N THR A 44 14.33 -9.46 -0.13
CA THR A 44 15.61 -9.59 0.59
C THR A 44 16.05 -8.30 1.28
N SER A 45 15.49 -7.15 0.87
CA SER A 45 15.84 -5.82 1.36
C SER A 45 14.71 -5.17 2.16
N VAL A 46 13.66 -5.90 2.53
CA VAL A 46 12.54 -5.37 3.36
C VAL A 46 13.04 -4.62 4.60
N PRO A 47 13.99 -5.14 5.41
CA PRO A 47 14.46 -4.41 6.60
C PRO A 47 15.03 -3.02 6.29
N ILE A 48 15.69 -2.87 5.14
CA ILE A 48 16.22 -1.56 4.72
C ILE A 48 15.06 -0.64 4.36
N ILE A 49 14.07 -1.12 3.59
CA ILE A 49 12.94 -0.31 3.16
C ILE A 49 12.06 0.09 4.36
N GLU A 50 11.86 -0.80 5.34
CA GLU A 50 11.17 -0.51 6.60
C GLU A 50 11.91 0.59 7.37
N SER A 51 13.23 0.51 7.49
CA SER A 51 14.02 1.56 8.15
C SER A 51 13.86 2.93 7.48
N LEU A 52 13.68 2.98 6.16
CA LEU A 52 13.41 4.23 5.41
C LEU A 52 12.00 4.77 5.67
N TYR A 53 11.02 3.91 5.95
CA TYR A 53 9.67 4.32 6.33
C TYR A 53 9.61 4.86 7.77
N GLU A 54 10.40 4.27 8.67
CA GLU A 54 10.44 4.64 10.09
C GLU A 54 11.31 5.87 10.37
N ASP A 55 12.21 6.23 9.45
CA ASP A 55 13.12 7.36 9.63
C ASP A 55 12.40 8.71 9.42
N ASP A 56 12.18 9.41 10.54
CA ASP A 56 11.53 10.72 10.60
C ASP A 56 12.40 11.86 10.01
N GLU A 57 13.68 11.61 9.68
CA GLU A 57 14.51 12.58 8.95
C GLU A 57 14.13 12.65 7.46
N PHE A 58 13.47 11.62 6.91
CA PHE A 58 12.97 11.65 5.54
C PHE A 58 11.68 12.44 5.39
N ASP A 59 11.51 13.02 4.20
CA ASP A 59 10.26 13.66 3.86
C ASP A 59 9.10 12.65 3.78
N LEU A 60 7.89 13.15 4.02
CA LEU A 60 6.68 12.33 4.06
C LEU A 60 6.47 11.54 2.76
N HIS A 61 6.85 12.09 1.61
CA HIS A 61 6.63 11.43 0.32
C HIS A 61 7.56 10.22 0.15
N GLN A 62 8.83 10.34 0.55
CA GLN A 62 9.78 9.22 0.56
C GLN A 62 9.33 8.10 1.51
N ARG A 63 8.86 8.47 2.71
CA ARG A 63 8.30 7.50 3.66
C ARG A 63 7.08 6.79 3.10
N GLN A 64 6.17 7.51 2.44
CA GLN A 64 4.99 6.90 1.80
C GLN A 64 5.38 5.98 0.63
N LEU A 65 6.42 6.32 -0.15
CA LEU A 65 6.94 5.43 -1.20
C LEU A 65 7.53 4.15 -0.62
N ALA A 66 8.24 4.24 0.50
CA ALA A 66 8.78 3.08 1.23
C ALA A 66 7.64 2.20 1.78
N ALA A 67 6.64 2.81 2.43
CA ALA A 67 5.46 2.10 2.92
C ALA A 67 4.72 1.36 1.79
N LEU A 68 4.50 2.01 0.64
CA LEU A 68 3.85 1.38 -0.51
C LEU A 68 4.65 0.18 -1.02
N LEU A 69 5.97 0.32 -1.11
CA LEU A 69 6.84 -0.76 -1.59
C LEU A 69 6.81 -1.96 -0.65
N VAL A 70 6.93 -1.73 0.66
CA VAL A 70 6.84 -2.80 1.68
C VAL A 70 5.47 -3.46 1.62
N SER A 71 4.40 -2.68 1.50
CA SER A 71 3.04 -3.22 1.36
C SER A 71 2.92 -4.16 0.16
N LYS A 72 3.40 -3.76 -1.02
CA LYS A 72 3.38 -4.59 -2.23
C LYS A 72 4.23 -5.85 -2.08
N VAL A 73 5.37 -5.77 -1.40
CA VAL A 73 6.20 -6.96 -1.12
C VAL A 73 5.48 -7.94 -0.20
N PHE A 74 4.88 -7.48 0.90
CA PHE A 74 4.11 -8.35 1.80
C PHE A 74 2.88 -8.97 1.12
N TYR A 75 2.26 -8.26 0.18
CA TYR A 75 1.21 -8.83 -0.65
C TYR A 75 1.70 -10.06 -1.43
N TYR A 76 2.87 -9.98 -2.09
CA TYR A 76 3.45 -11.12 -2.80
C TYR A 76 3.92 -12.25 -1.86
N LEU A 77 4.28 -11.92 -0.62
CA LEU A 77 4.60 -12.91 0.42
C LEU A 77 3.35 -13.59 1.01
N GLY A 78 2.15 -13.06 0.76
CA GLY A 78 0.89 -13.56 1.32
C GLY A 78 0.58 -13.02 2.72
N GLU A 79 1.39 -12.10 3.24
CA GLU A 79 1.25 -11.52 4.58
C GLU A 79 0.31 -10.30 4.53
N LEU A 80 -0.99 -10.56 4.33
CA LEU A 80 -1.97 -9.51 4.01
C LEU A 80 -2.23 -8.52 5.16
N ASN A 81 -2.03 -8.92 6.42
CA ASN A 81 -2.18 -8.01 7.56
C ASN A 81 -1.10 -6.92 7.54
N ASP A 82 0.16 -7.33 7.37
CA ASP A 82 1.29 -6.40 7.28
C ASP A 82 1.19 -5.57 6.01
N SER A 83 0.83 -6.21 4.89
CA SER A 83 0.57 -5.51 3.64
C SER A 83 -0.47 -4.39 3.80
N LEU A 84 -1.61 -4.67 4.44
CA LEU A 84 -2.64 -3.65 4.71
C LEU A 84 -2.09 -2.54 5.62
N SER A 85 -1.42 -2.87 6.72
CA SER A 85 -0.85 -1.89 7.66
C SER A 85 0.06 -0.89 6.96
N TYR A 86 0.96 -1.37 6.09
CA TYR A 86 1.84 -0.51 5.30
C TYR A 86 1.10 0.26 4.20
N ALA A 87 0.05 -0.30 3.59
CA ALA A 87 -0.78 0.42 2.62
C ALA A 87 -1.48 1.62 3.27
N LEU A 88 -1.98 1.47 4.51
CA LEU A 88 -2.51 2.59 5.30
C LEU A 88 -1.44 3.65 5.56
N GLY A 89 -0.20 3.24 5.81
CA GLY A 89 0.97 4.13 5.96
C GLY A 89 1.36 4.88 4.67
N ALA A 90 1.13 4.28 3.50
CA ALA A 90 1.38 4.91 2.20
C ALA A 90 0.43 6.07 1.89
N GLY A 91 -0.69 6.19 2.62
CA GLY A 91 -1.62 7.29 2.51
C GLY A 91 -2.20 7.44 1.10
N SER A 92 -1.99 8.59 0.47
CA SER A 92 -2.50 8.87 -0.87
C SER A 92 -1.77 8.15 -2.00
N LEU A 93 -0.61 7.53 -1.73
CA LEU A 93 0.09 6.72 -2.73
C LEU A 93 -0.53 5.33 -2.90
N PHE A 94 -1.31 4.87 -1.92
CA PHE A 94 -2.19 3.71 -2.12
C PHE A 94 -3.46 4.18 -2.84
N ASP A 95 -3.42 4.09 -4.18
CA ASP A 95 -4.53 4.49 -5.04
C ASP A 95 -5.62 3.40 -5.06
N VAL A 96 -6.67 3.62 -4.27
CA VAL A 96 -7.82 2.70 -4.17
C VAL A 96 -8.65 2.60 -5.46
N SER A 97 -8.38 3.47 -6.45
CA SER A 97 -9.03 3.43 -7.76
C SER A 97 -8.26 2.66 -8.81
N GLU A 98 -7.02 2.25 -8.50
CA GLU A 98 -6.20 1.41 -9.39
C GLU A 98 -6.87 0.04 -9.56
N ASP A 99 -7.09 -0.37 -10.82
CA ASP A 99 -7.63 -1.68 -11.15
C ASP A 99 -6.52 -2.72 -11.17
N SER A 100 -6.14 -3.20 -9.98
CA SER A 100 -5.13 -4.24 -9.81
C SER A 100 -5.50 -5.27 -8.75
N ASP A 101 -5.04 -6.51 -8.94
CA ASP A 101 -5.27 -7.61 -7.99
C ASP A 101 -4.77 -7.27 -6.59
N TYR A 102 -3.68 -6.51 -6.50
CA TYR A 102 -3.12 -6.00 -5.24
C TYR A 102 -4.13 -5.10 -4.52
N VAL A 103 -4.68 -4.09 -5.21
CA VAL A 103 -5.66 -3.17 -4.63
C VAL A 103 -6.93 -3.93 -4.26
N HIS A 104 -7.52 -4.71 -5.17
CA HIS A 104 -8.74 -5.49 -4.89
C HIS A 104 -8.60 -6.39 -3.66
N THR A 105 -7.45 -7.07 -3.52
CA THR A 105 -7.17 -7.94 -2.37
C THR A 105 -7.09 -7.16 -1.08
N LEU A 106 -6.37 -6.03 -1.06
CA LEU A 106 -6.22 -5.22 0.14
C LEU A 106 -7.51 -4.50 0.53
N LEU A 107 -8.34 -4.09 -0.43
CA LEU A 107 -9.63 -3.50 -0.16
C LEU A 107 -10.60 -4.52 0.47
N ALA A 108 -10.64 -5.74 -0.06
CA ALA A 108 -11.42 -6.82 0.55
C ALA A 108 -10.95 -7.10 1.99
N LYS A 109 -9.63 -7.20 2.20
CA LYS A 109 -9.03 -7.38 3.53
C LYS A 109 -9.34 -6.22 4.48
N ALA A 110 -9.32 -4.97 3.99
CA ALA A 110 -9.65 -3.79 4.77
C ALA A 110 -11.12 -3.81 5.26
N ILE A 111 -12.05 -4.21 4.38
CA ILE A 111 -13.48 -4.35 4.73
C ILE A 111 -13.67 -5.44 5.79
N ASP A 112 -13.04 -6.61 5.61
CA ASP A 112 -13.12 -7.71 6.57
C ASP A 112 -12.57 -7.32 7.94
N GLU A 113 -11.42 -6.63 7.97
CA GLU A 113 -10.80 -6.14 9.20
C GLU A 113 -11.68 -5.10 9.91
N TYR A 114 -12.21 -4.13 9.15
CA TYR A 114 -13.10 -3.10 9.68
C TYR A 114 -14.38 -3.70 10.27
N ALA A 115 -15.02 -4.64 9.56
CA ALA A 115 -16.23 -5.32 10.03
C ALA A 115 -15.98 -6.13 11.32
N SER A 116 -14.84 -6.83 11.38
CA SER A 116 -14.39 -7.57 12.57
C SER A 116 -14.20 -6.64 13.77
N LEU A 117 -13.55 -5.49 13.58
CA LEU A 117 -13.32 -4.51 14.65
C LEU A 117 -14.62 -3.85 15.14
N LYS A 118 -15.50 -3.44 14.22
CA LYS A 118 -16.82 -2.86 14.59
C LYS A 118 -17.70 -3.86 15.32
N SER A 119 -17.70 -5.14 14.93
CA SER A 119 -18.47 -6.18 15.60
C SER A 119 -17.99 -6.40 17.04
N LYS A 120 -16.67 -6.47 17.24
CA LYS A 120 -16.06 -6.61 18.58
C LYS A 120 -16.37 -5.40 19.47
N ALA A 121 -16.31 -4.18 18.92
CA ALA A 121 -16.63 -2.95 19.66
C ALA A 121 -18.10 -2.93 20.14
N ALA A 122 -19.03 -3.43 19.32
CA ALA A 122 -20.45 -3.51 19.66
C ALA A 122 -20.74 -4.54 20.77
N GLU A 123 -19.99 -5.65 20.82
CA GLU A 123 -20.18 -6.71 21.82
C GLU A 123 -19.58 -6.36 23.19
N SER A 124 -18.53 -5.53 23.23
CA SER A 124 -17.77 -5.31 24.46
C SER A 124 -18.29 -4.17 25.36
N ASN A 125 -19.25 -3.34 24.91
CA ASN A 125 -19.70 -2.11 25.62
C ASN A 125 -18.53 -1.24 26.13
N SER A 126 -17.35 -1.41 25.56
CA SER A 126 -16.13 -0.71 25.92
C SER A 126 -15.78 0.20 24.76
N ASP A 127 -15.55 1.47 25.06
CA ASP A 127 -15.01 2.51 24.17
C ASP A 127 -13.62 2.17 23.57
N GLY A 128 -13.18 0.91 23.60
CA GLY A 128 -11.75 0.55 23.60
C GLY A 128 -11.21 -0.12 22.33
N ALA A 129 -12.02 -0.44 21.33
CA ALA A 129 -11.51 -0.84 20.01
C ALA A 129 -11.58 0.38 19.09
N GLU A 130 -10.69 1.34 19.33
CA GLU A 130 -10.51 2.49 18.44
C GLU A 130 -10.06 1.95 17.07
N VAL A 131 -10.98 1.96 16.10
CA VAL A 131 -10.70 1.57 14.72
C VAL A 131 -9.65 2.53 14.18
N ASP A 132 -8.60 2.03 13.53
CA ASP A 132 -7.59 2.89 12.92
C ASP A 132 -8.27 3.91 11.99
N PRO A 133 -8.13 5.22 12.23
CA PRO A 133 -8.80 6.24 11.41
C PRO A 133 -8.44 6.14 9.92
N ARG A 134 -7.25 5.61 9.59
CA ARG A 134 -6.82 5.39 8.20
C ARG A 134 -7.60 4.25 7.55
N LEU A 135 -7.87 3.19 8.31
CA LEU A 135 -8.69 2.06 7.86
C LEU A 135 -10.12 2.52 7.61
N GLU A 136 -10.70 3.25 8.56
CA GLU A 136 -12.04 3.83 8.42
C GLU A 136 -12.13 4.74 7.19
N ALA A 137 -11.17 5.66 7.01
CA ALA A 137 -11.14 6.55 5.85
C ALA A 137 -10.99 5.82 4.50
N ILE A 138 -10.35 4.64 4.44
CA ILE A 138 -10.32 3.84 3.22
C ILE A 138 -11.67 3.18 2.96
N VAL A 139 -12.26 2.54 3.97
CA VAL A 139 -13.56 1.86 3.83
C VAL A 139 -14.66 2.86 3.43
N GLU A 140 -14.68 4.05 4.03
CA GLU A 140 -15.61 5.12 3.66
C GLU A 140 -15.43 5.55 2.20
N ARG A 141 -14.19 5.75 1.74
CA ARG A 141 -13.91 6.08 0.34
C ARG A 141 -14.39 5.00 -0.64
N LEU A 142 -14.32 3.72 -0.25
CA LEU A 142 -14.86 2.62 -1.06
C LEU A 142 -16.37 2.65 -1.15
N LEU A 143 -17.05 2.85 -0.01
CA LEU A 143 -18.50 2.94 0.03
C LEU A 143 -19.00 4.11 -0.82
N ASP A 144 -18.35 5.27 -0.71
CA ASP A 144 -18.65 6.44 -1.53
C ASP A 144 -18.44 6.18 -3.02
N ASN A 145 -17.36 5.47 -3.40
CA ASN A 145 -17.11 5.11 -4.79
C ASN A 145 -18.20 4.17 -5.33
N THR A 146 -18.60 3.15 -4.56
CA THR A 146 -19.68 2.25 -4.97
C THR A 146 -21.01 2.96 -5.16
N ASN A 147 -21.37 3.88 -4.25
CA ASN A 147 -22.61 4.67 -4.36
C ASN A 147 -22.62 5.53 -5.64
N LYS A 148 -21.50 6.20 -5.96
CA LYS A 148 -21.37 7.01 -7.18
C LYS A 148 -21.53 6.17 -8.45
N LEU A 149 -20.98 4.96 -8.49
CA LEU A 149 -21.12 4.08 -9.65
C LEU A 149 -22.59 3.67 -9.87
N TRP A 150 -23.35 3.46 -8.79
CA TRP A 150 -24.76 3.07 -8.88
C TRP A 150 -25.64 4.25 -9.32
N GLU A 151 -25.34 5.47 -8.85
CA GLU A 151 -26.01 6.70 -9.30
C GLU A 151 -25.73 7.01 -10.78
N LEU A 152 -24.50 6.78 -11.26
CA LEU A 152 -24.16 6.94 -12.67
C LEU A 152 -24.88 5.93 -13.55
N GLN A 153 -25.03 4.68 -13.10
CA GLN A 153 -25.77 3.66 -13.84
C GLN A 153 -27.28 4.00 -13.93
N LEU A 154 -27.88 4.52 -12.87
CA LEU A 154 -29.28 4.94 -12.85
C LEU A 154 -29.57 6.16 -13.74
N ASN A 155 -28.60 7.06 -13.93
CA ASN A 155 -28.74 8.28 -14.76
C ASN A 155 -28.47 8.06 -16.25
N VAL A 156 -28.01 6.87 -16.66
CA VAL A 156 -27.77 6.52 -18.08
C VAL A 156 -28.97 5.79 -18.71
N ASP A 157 -29.90 5.31 -17.88
CA ASP A 157 -31.10 4.58 -18.30
C ASP A 157 -32.35 5.49 -18.52
N ASP A 158 -32.20 6.83 -18.41
CA ASP A 158 -33.22 7.87 -18.71
C ASP A 158 -32.85 8.68 -19.98
#